data_AF-A0AAW2KHQ6-F1
#
_entry.id   AF-A0AAW2KHQ6-F1
#
_cell.length_a   1.000
_cell.length_b   1.000
_cell.length_c   1.000
_cell.angle_alpha   90.00
_cell.angle_beta   90.00
_cell.angle_gamma   90.00
#
_symmetry.space_group_name_H-M   'P 1'
#
loop_
_entity.id
_entity.type
_entity.pdbx_description
1 polymer ?
#
loop_
_entity_poly.entity_id
_entity_poly.type
_entity_poly.pdbx_seq_one_letter_code
_entity_poly.pdbx_strand_id
1 'polypeptide(L)'
;AAEKQCEPPQQAEKPMDMDMDACKESRIEVGTGGNLKGRDDYYGNDGWVVALRKSVKMLHFGSWEEKEAAAKQIKRLAEEDLKRRKTMAELGVIPPLVAMVGSEVVARQRLAVGALIELANGLLREFFT
;
A
#
# COMPACT_ATOMS: atom_id res chain seq x y z
N ALA A 1 32.13 11.73 -58.34
CA ALA A 1 31.78 12.41 -57.08
C ALA A 1 30.87 11.46 -56.32
N ALA A 2 31.38 10.86 -55.26
CA ALA A 2 30.76 9.72 -54.58
C ALA A 2 29.61 10.18 -53.66
N GLU A 3 28.46 9.54 -53.83
CA GLU A 3 27.28 9.65 -52.99
C GLU A 3 27.61 9.25 -51.55
N LYS A 4 27.28 10.12 -50.59
CA LYS A 4 27.24 9.77 -49.17
C LYS A 4 25.79 9.71 -48.73
N GLN A 5 25.28 8.48 -48.68
CA GLN A 5 24.10 8.13 -47.89
C GLN A 5 24.48 8.26 -46.41
N CYS A 6 23.67 9.00 -45.65
CA CYS A 6 23.79 9.10 -44.20
C CYS A 6 22.86 8.06 -43.57
N GLU A 7 23.47 7.02 -43.01
CA GLU A 7 22.82 5.98 -42.21
C GLU A 7 22.64 6.49 -40.76
N PRO A 8 21.50 6.22 -40.08
CA PRO A 8 21.27 6.69 -38.72
C PRO A 8 22.13 5.93 -37.69
N PRO A 9 22.68 6.60 -36.66
CA PRO A 9 23.46 5.94 -35.63
C PRO A 9 22.57 5.06 -34.74
N GLN A 10 22.76 3.75 -34.87
CA GLN A 10 22.33 2.76 -33.88
C GLN A 10 23.14 2.99 -32.59
N GLN A 11 22.49 3.47 -31.52
CA GLN A 11 23.06 3.38 -30.18
C GLN A 11 22.27 2.39 -29.36
N ALA A 12 23.01 1.35 -29.01
CA ALA A 12 22.60 0.14 -28.36
C ALA A 12 21.95 0.39 -26.99
N GLU A 13 20.79 -0.23 -26.82
CA GLU A 13 20.27 -0.60 -25.52
C GLU A 13 21.30 -1.53 -24.85
N LYS A 14 21.88 -1.08 -23.74
CA LYS A 14 22.50 -1.97 -22.77
C LYS A 14 21.84 -1.77 -21.41
N PRO A 15 21.45 -2.86 -20.73
CA PRO A 15 20.83 -2.81 -19.41
C PRO A 15 21.89 -2.40 -18.39
N MET A 16 21.52 -1.50 -17.48
CA MET A 16 22.33 -1.22 -16.29
C MET A 16 21.83 -2.17 -15.20
N ASP A 17 22.52 -3.31 -15.10
CA ASP A 17 22.50 -4.16 -13.93
C ASP A 17 23.38 -3.57 -12.81
N MET A 18 23.06 -4.00 -11.59
CA MET A 18 23.85 -3.99 -10.33
C MET A 18 23.44 -3.00 -9.23
N ASP A 19 22.68 -3.60 -8.30
CA ASP A 19 22.97 -3.73 -6.87
C ASP A 19 22.88 -2.49 -5.97
N MET A 20 21.77 -2.43 -5.22
CA MET A 20 21.73 -1.76 -3.93
C MET A 20 21.23 -2.71 -2.84
N ASP A 21 22.12 -2.93 -1.89
CA ASP A 21 22.15 -3.82 -0.74
C ASP A 21 20.83 -4.14 -0.01
N ALA A 22 20.59 -5.45 0.09
CA ALA A 22 20.40 -6.20 1.33
C ALA A 22 19.94 -5.41 2.58
N CYS A 23 18.69 -4.96 2.59
CA CYS A 23 17.98 -4.74 3.85
C CYS A 23 17.24 -6.04 4.22
N LYS A 24 18.02 -6.95 4.83
CA LYS A 24 17.67 -8.26 5.41
C LYS A 24 16.17 -8.58 5.47
N GLU A 25 15.84 -9.68 4.80
CA GLU A 25 14.69 -10.53 5.06
C GLU A 25 14.39 -10.59 6.57
N SER A 26 13.26 -10.02 6.97
CA SER A 26 12.41 -10.71 7.93
C SER A 26 11.31 -11.34 7.10
N ARG A 27 11.65 -12.50 6.55
CA ARG A 27 10.75 -13.44 5.90
C ARG A 27 9.59 -13.71 6.88
N ILE A 28 8.49 -13.01 6.71
CA ILE A 28 7.23 -13.44 7.31
C ILE A 28 6.63 -14.41 6.30
N GLU A 29 7.02 -15.68 6.44
CA GLU A 29 6.21 -16.75 5.89
C GLU A 29 4.87 -16.71 6.63
N VAL A 30 3.82 -16.22 5.98
CA VAL A 30 2.47 -16.61 6.38
C VAL A 30 1.71 -16.96 5.12
N GLY A 31 1.51 -18.26 4.99
CA GLY A 31 0.72 -18.86 3.94
C GLY A 31 -0.74 -18.40 3.94
N THR A 32 -1.35 -18.68 2.78
CA THR A 32 -2.68 -19.25 2.61
C THR A 32 -3.71 -18.97 3.70
N GLY A 33 -4.77 -18.23 3.34
CA GLY A 33 -6.12 -18.29 3.92
C GLY A 33 -6.23 -18.80 5.35
N GLY A 34 -5.87 -17.96 6.32
CA GLY A 34 -5.97 -18.27 7.74
C GLY A 34 -7.00 -17.37 8.42
N ASN A 35 -8.11 -17.98 8.83
CA ASN A 35 -8.95 -17.54 9.93
C ASN A 35 -8.05 -16.94 11.05
N LEU A 36 -8.11 -15.63 11.29
CA LEU A 36 -7.41 -14.96 12.40
C LEU A 36 -8.13 -15.32 13.70
N LYS A 37 -8.07 -16.59 14.09
CA LYS A 37 -8.53 -17.09 15.37
C LYS A 37 -7.41 -17.89 16.00
N GLY A 38 -6.47 -17.15 16.53
CA GLY A 38 -5.47 -17.60 17.48
C GLY A 38 -4.52 -16.44 17.73
N ARG A 39 -4.01 -16.21 18.93
CA ARG A 39 -4.32 -16.63 20.30
C ARG A 39 -3.29 -15.79 21.08
N ASP A 40 -3.60 -14.52 21.28
CA ASP A 40 -2.69 -13.56 21.90
C ASP A 40 -3.54 -12.55 22.66
N ASP A 41 -4.00 -13.02 23.80
CA ASP A 41 -4.69 -12.37 24.88
C ASP A 41 -3.74 -11.49 25.74
N TYR A 42 -2.90 -10.67 25.12
CA TYR A 42 -2.04 -9.70 25.83
C TYR A 42 -1.63 -8.52 24.92
N TYR A 43 -2.40 -7.43 24.88
CA TYR A 43 -1.99 -6.02 24.64
C TYR A 43 -3.27 -5.17 24.73
N GLY A 44 -3.13 -3.93 25.23
CA GLY A 44 -4.25 -3.05 25.54
C GLY A 44 -4.99 -2.51 24.31
N ASN A 45 -5.71 -1.43 24.51
CA ASN A 45 -6.57 -0.70 23.56
C ASN A 45 -5.87 -0.23 22.24
N ASP A 46 -4.62 -0.63 21.99
CA ASP A 46 -3.71 -0.18 20.94
C ASP A 46 -3.30 -1.27 19.93
N GLY A 47 -3.72 -2.53 20.09
CA GLY A 47 -3.36 -3.63 19.16
C GLY A 47 -3.69 -3.34 17.68
N TRP A 48 -4.74 -2.57 17.42
CA TRP A 48 -5.11 -2.14 16.06
C TRP A 48 -4.12 -1.14 15.45
N VAL A 49 -3.43 -0.32 16.26
CA VAL A 49 -2.40 0.63 15.81
C VAL A 49 -1.17 -0.13 15.31
N VAL A 50 -0.79 -1.22 16.00
CA VAL A 50 0.31 -2.08 15.58
C VAL A 50 -0.01 -2.74 14.23
N ALA A 51 -1.23 -3.27 14.09
CA ALA A 51 -1.71 -3.83 12.83
C ALA A 51 -1.70 -2.77 11.70
N LEU A 52 -2.15 -1.55 11.99
CA LEU A 52 -2.14 -0.45 11.04
C LEU A 52 -0.72 -0.07 10.60
N ARG A 53 0.23 0.07 11.52
CA ARG A 53 1.62 0.38 11.17
C ARG A 53 2.23 -0.70 10.28
N LYS A 54 1.92 -1.97 10.55
CA LYS A 54 2.32 -3.08 9.68
C LYS A 54 1.70 -2.93 8.29
N SER A 55 0.41 -2.63 8.20
CA SER A 55 -0.27 -2.38 6.91
C SER A 55 0.32 -1.19 6.16
N VAL A 56 0.64 -0.08 6.81
CA VAL A 56 1.30 1.08 6.17
C VAL A 56 2.66 0.69 5.60
N LYS A 57 3.46 -0.06 6.36
CA LYS A 57 4.75 -0.56 5.88
C LYS A 57 4.60 -1.45 4.64
N MET A 58 3.63 -2.38 4.66
CA MET A 58 3.32 -3.23 3.49
C MET A 58 2.77 -2.41 2.32
N LEU A 59 2.02 -1.34 2.58
CA LEU A 59 1.47 -0.48 1.54
C LEU A 59 2.56 0.35 0.82
N HIS A 60 3.61 0.73 1.54
CA HIS A 60 4.76 1.44 0.94
C HIS A 60 5.73 0.49 0.25
N PHE A 61 6.14 -0.58 0.95
CA PHE A 61 7.29 -1.40 0.56
C PHE A 61 6.94 -2.82 0.09
N GLY A 62 5.68 -3.23 0.21
CA GLY A 62 5.25 -4.58 -0.14
C GLY A 62 5.06 -4.79 -1.64
N SER A 63 4.88 -6.06 -2.01
CA SER A 63 4.43 -6.49 -3.35
C SER A 63 3.03 -5.94 -3.64
N TRP A 64 2.58 -6.03 -4.89
CA TRP A 64 1.25 -5.58 -5.24
C TRP A 64 0.14 -6.33 -4.47
N GLU A 65 0.31 -7.63 -4.25
CA GLU A 65 -0.60 -8.47 -3.48
C GLU A 65 -0.63 -8.05 -2.00
N GLU A 66 0.54 -7.77 -1.42
CA GLU A 66 0.65 -7.28 -0.04
C GLU A 66 0.03 -5.89 0.12
N LYS A 67 0.24 -5.01 -0.88
CA LYS A 67 -0.37 -3.68 -0.94
C LYS A 67 -1.90 -3.78 -1.01
N GLU A 68 -2.44 -4.70 -1.81
CA GLU A 68 -3.88 -4.95 -1.86
C GLU A 68 -4.44 -5.47 -0.53
N ALA A 69 -3.72 -6.40 0.12
CA ALA A 69 -4.10 -6.90 1.44
C ALA A 69 -4.06 -5.79 2.50
N ALA A 70 -3.02 -4.94 2.47
CA ALA A 70 -2.88 -3.79 3.35
C ALA A 70 -4.02 -2.77 3.15
N ALA A 71 -4.35 -2.44 1.89
CA ALA A 71 -5.45 -1.53 1.57
C ALA A 71 -6.81 -2.06 2.07
N LYS A 72 -7.07 -3.36 1.93
CA LYS A 72 -8.27 -4.01 2.49
C LYS A 72 -8.33 -3.90 4.01
N GLN A 73 -7.21 -4.13 4.69
CA GLN A 73 -7.13 -4.04 6.14
C GLN A 73 -7.36 -2.60 6.63
N ILE A 74 -6.75 -1.63 5.97
CA ILE A 74 -6.94 -0.20 6.25
C ILE A 74 -8.40 0.21 6.08
N LYS A 75 -9.06 -0.23 5.00
CA LYS A 75 -10.49 0.03 4.77
C LYS A 75 -11.35 -0.50 5.93
N ARG A 76 -11.16 -1.75 6.34
CA ARG A 76 -11.89 -2.35 7.47
C ARG A 76 -11.69 -1.58 8.77
N LEU A 77 -10.45 -1.23 9.08
CA LEU A 77 -10.14 -0.47 10.28
C LEU A 77 -10.74 0.95 10.25
N ALA A 78 -10.87 1.56 9.06
CA ALA A 78 -11.45 2.88 8.87
C ALA A 78 -12.98 2.87 9.01
N GLU A 79 -13.64 1.77 8.65
CA GLU A 79 -15.08 1.58 8.82
C GLU A 79 -15.48 1.51 10.30
N GLU A 80 -14.63 0.94 11.16
CA GLU A 80 -14.97 0.66 12.56
C GLU A 80 -15.06 1.91 13.46
N ASP A 81 -14.19 2.92 13.30
CA ASP A 81 -14.13 4.05 14.24
C ASP A 81 -13.57 5.34 13.61
N LEU A 82 -14.19 6.46 13.96
CA LEU A 82 -13.79 7.83 13.65
C LEU A 82 -12.40 8.17 14.18
N LYS A 83 -12.11 7.80 15.43
CA LYS A 83 -10.82 8.09 16.07
C LYS A 83 -9.67 7.40 15.34
N ARG A 84 -9.93 6.20 14.80
CA ARG A 84 -8.95 5.42 14.05
C ARG A 84 -8.59 6.07 12.72
N ARG A 85 -9.57 6.63 12.02
CA ARG A 85 -9.36 7.35 10.76
C ARG A 85 -8.42 8.53 10.90
N LYS A 86 -8.55 9.28 11.99
CA LYS A 86 -7.64 10.40 12.29
C LYS A 86 -6.20 9.93 12.44
N THR A 87 -5.98 8.88 13.24
CA THR A 87 -4.63 8.29 13.40
C THR A 87 -4.10 7.68 12.11
N MET A 88 -4.95 7.13 11.23
CA MET A 88 -4.52 6.66 9.90
C MET A 88 -4.02 7.79 9.00
N ALA A 89 -4.71 8.93 9.02
CA ALA A 89 -4.27 10.11 8.30
C ALA A 89 -2.93 10.62 8.85
N GLU A 90 -2.76 10.66 10.18
CA GLU A 90 -1.51 11.02 10.86
C GLU A 90 -0.36 10.05 10.53
N LEU A 91 -0.64 8.76 10.35
CA LEU A 91 0.34 7.74 9.96
C LEU A 91 0.69 7.76 8.47
N GLY A 92 0.15 8.70 7.69
CA GLY A 92 0.53 8.86 6.29
C GLY A 92 -0.03 7.77 5.37
N VAL A 93 -1.21 7.23 5.69
CA VAL A 93 -1.89 6.23 4.84
C VAL A 93 -2.37 6.81 3.51
N ILE A 94 -2.65 8.12 3.47
CA ILE A 94 -3.27 8.77 2.30
C ILE A 94 -2.34 8.79 1.07
N PRO A 95 -1.08 9.27 1.14
CA PRO A 95 -0.18 9.28 -0.02
C PRO A 95 0.01 7.92 -0.73
N PRO A 96 0.27 6.79 -0.02
CA PRO A 96 0.44 5.51 -0.69
C PRO A 96 -0.87 4.94 -1.27
N LEU A 97 -2.03 5.23 -0.68
CA LEU A 97 -3.32 4.91 -1.31
C LEU A 97 -3.53 5.73 -2.60
N VAL A 98 -3.19 7.02 -2.60
CA VAL A 98 -3.27 7.86 -3.80
C VAL A 98 -2.34 7.34 -4.91
N ALA A 99 -1.11 6.92 -4.56
CA ALA A 99 -0.20 6.29 -5.51
C ALA A 99 -0.80 5.00 -6.11
N MET A 100 -1.52 4.21 -5.31
CA MET A 100 -2.22 3.00 -5.77
C MET A 100 -3.38 3.31 -6.74
N VAL A 101 -4.05 4.46 -6.61
CA VAL A 101 -5.08 4.90 -7.57
C VAL A 101 -4.47 5.15 -8.97
N GLY A 102 -3.19 5.48 -9.05
CA GLY A 102 -2.47 5.62 -10.33
C GLY A 102 -2.08 4.30 -11.00
N SER A 103 -2.39 3.14 -10.42
CA SER A 103 -2.07 1.83 -11.02
C SER A 103 -2.93 1.53 -12.25
N GLU A 104 -2.39 0.83 -13.24
CA GLU A 104 -3.13 0.41 -14.44
C GLU A 104 -4.21 -0.66 -14.18
N VAL A 105 -4.19 -1.29 -13.00
CA VAL A 105 -5.13 -2.35 -12.63
C VAL A 105 -6.37 -1.77 -11.96
N VAL A 106 -7.51 -1.81 -12.65
CA VAL A 106 -8.81 -1.28 -12.17
C VAL A 106 -9.21 -1.82 -10.80
N ALA A 107 -8.92 -3.09 -10.50
CA ALA A 107 -9.23 -3.68 -9.20
C ALA A 107 -8.48 -2.99 -8.04
N ARG A 108 -7.22 -2.61 -8.26
CA ARG A 108 -6.37 -1.91 -7.29
C ARG A 108 -6.83 -0.47 -7.11
N GLN A 109 -7.18 0.19 -8.21
CA GLN A 109 -7.78 1.54 -8.16
C GLN A 109 -9.05 1.56 -7.31
N ARG A 110 -9.98 0.62 -7.57
CA ARG A 110 -11.23 0.51 -6.81
C ARG A 110 -10.99 0.27 -5.32
N LEU A 111 -10.01 -0.56 -4.97
CA LEU A 111 -9.61 -0.81 -3.59
C LEU A 111 -9.09 0.44 -2.91
N ALA A 112 -8.17 1.16 -3.56
CA ALA A 112 -7.60 2.39 -3.02
C ALA A 112 -8.64 3.49 -2.86
N VAL A 113 -9.47 3.72 -3.89
CA VAL A 113 -10.57 4.70 -3.82
C VAL A 113 -11.55 4.33 -2.71
N GLY A 114 -11.90 3.05 -2.58
CA GLY A 114 -12.76 2.58 -1.50
C GLY A 114 -12.18 2.87 -0.11
N ALA A 115 -10.89 2.62 0.10
CA ALA A 115 -10.21 2.95 1.36
C ALA A 115 -10.19 4.46 1.63
N LEU A 116 -9.93 5.28 0.61
CA LEU A 116 -9.94 6.74 0.72
C LEU A 116 -11.34 7.29 1.06
N ILE A 117 -12.40 6.72 0.49
CA ILE A 117 -13.78 7.09 0.81
C ILE A 117 -14.08 6.78 2.29
N GLU A 118 -13.70 5.61 2.80
CA GLU A 118 -13.95 5.28 4.22
C GLU A 118 -13.20 6.21 5.17
N LEU A 119 -11.97 6.58 4.83
CA LEU A 119 -11.20 7.59 5.57
C LEU A 119 -11.90 8.95 5.56
N ALA A 120 -12.47 9.37 4.42
CA ALA A 120 -13.18 10.63 4.28
C ALA A 120 -14.56 10.64 4.97
N ASN A 121 -15.28 9.52 4.96
CA ASN A 121 -16.60 9.36 5.58
C ASN A 121 -16.60 9.68 7.07
N GLY A 122 -15.45 9.52 7.74
CA GLY A 122 -15.32 9.85 9.15
C GLY A 122 -15.43 11.34 9.45
N LEU A 123 -15.08 12.21 8.51
CA LEU A 123 -15.10 13.65 8.74
C LEU A 123 -16.51 14.25 8.63
N LEU A 124 -17.45 13.56 7.98
CA LEU A 124 -18.80 14.06 7.70
C LEU A 124 -19.84 13.69 8.78
N ARG A 125 -19.59 12.66 9.60
CA ARG A 125 -20.58 12.16 10.57
C ARG A 125 -20.69 12.98 11.86
N GLU A 126 -19.63 13.67 12.26
CA GLU A 126 -19.60 14.51 13.48
C GLU A 126 -20.33 15.85 13.32
N PHE A 127 -20.70 16.25 12.10
CA PHE A 127 -21.35 17.54 11.85
C PHE A 127 -22.89 17.46 11.80
N PHE A 128 -23.50 16.26 11.81
CA PHE A 128 -24.94 16.08 11.58
C PHE A 128 -25.68 15.29 12.67
N THR A 129 -25.05 14.99 13.80
CA THR A 129 -25.69 14.39 15.00
C THR A 129 -25.43 15.23 16.22
#